data_AF-A0AAJ6KM57-F1
#
_entry.id   AF-A0AAJ6KM57-F1
#
_cell.length_a   1.000
_cell.length_b   1.000
_cell.length_c   1.000
_cell.angle_alpha   90.00
_cell.angle_beta   90.00
_cell.angle_gamma   90.00
#
_symmetry.space_group_name_H-M   'P 1'
#
loop_
_entity.id
_entity.type
_entity.pdbx_description
1 polymer ?
#
loop_
_entity_poly.entity_id
_entity_poly.type
_entity_poly.pdbx_seq_one_letter_code
_entity_poly.pdbx_strand_id
1 'polypeptide(L)'
;MPTFPLTAYIYPVLLLLASNVFMTFAWYGHLKYKSTPLMIAIMVSWGIAFFEYCLQVPGNRLGSAVYSAPQLKGMQEVITLLVFAGFSTFYLGQSLKWNHWAAFGLILVAAFLMFKE
;
A
#
# COMPACT_ATOMS: atom_id res chain seq x y z
N MET A 1 -14.63 15.13 23.54
CA MET A 1 -14.34 14.41 22.27
C MET A 1 -14.47 12.92 22.56
N PRO A 2 -15.11 12.12 21.69
CA PRO A 2 -15.09 10.68 21.84
C PRO A 2 -13.63 10.22 21.84
N THR A 3 -13.18 9.57 22.91
CA THR A 3 -11.86 8.95 22.96
C THR A 3 -11.97 7.56 22.35
N PHE A 4 -11.47 7.40 21.13
CA PHE A 4 -11.41 6.09 20.48
C PHE A 4 -10.35 5.21 21.15
N PRO A 5 -10.58 3.89 21.24
CA PRO A 5 -9.54 2.97 21.71
C PRO A 5 -8.36 2.94 20.73
N LEU A 6 -7.16 2.64 21.22
CA LEU A 6 -5.95 2.53 20.38
C LEU A 6 -6.12 1.58 19.18
N THR A 7 -6.94 0.54 19.36
CA THR A 7 -7.28 -0.43 18.30
C THR A 7 -7.94 0.23 17.08
N ALA A 8 -8.71 1.30 17.27
CA ALA A 8 -9.34 2.04 16.19
C ALA A 8 -8.33 2.75 15.27
N TYR A 9 -7.15 3.11 15.80
CA TYR A 9 -6.06 3.72 15.04
C TYR A 9 -5.18 2.66 14.36
N ILE A 10 -4.87 1.57 15.07
CA ILE A 10 -3.93 0.55 14.58
C ILE A 10 -4.56 -0.38 13.54
N TYR A 11 -5.80 -0.83 13.76
CA TYR A 11 -6.42 -1.85 12.91
C TYR A 11 -6.58 -1.42 11.44
N PRO A 12 -6.99 -0.17 11.13
CA PRO A 12 -6.96 0.35 9.76
C PRO A 12 -5.58 0.23 9.12
N VAL A 13 -4.52 0.64 9.82
CA VAL A 13 -3.14 0.61 9.29
C VAL A 13 -2.70 -0.82 8.97
N LEU A 14 -3.03 -1.79 9.81
CA LEU A 14 -2.72 -3.20 9.56
C LEU A 14 -3.46 -3.75 8.33
N LEU A 15 -4.74 -3.42 8.18
CA LEU A 15 -5.52 -3.80 7.00
C LEU A 15 -4.97 -3.17 5.72
N LEU A 16 -4.65 -1.88 5.76
CA LEU A 16 -4.07 -1.13 4.65
C LEU A 16 -2.70 -1.70 4.26
N LEU A 17 -1.85 -2.07 5.23
CA LEU A 17 -0.57 -2.73 5.00
C LEU A 17 -0.74 -4.10 4.34
N ALA A 18 -1.60 -4.95 4.90
CA ALA A 18 -1.87 -6.28 4.35
C ALA A 18 -2.44 -6.19 2.94
N SER A 19 -3.38 -5.26 2.70
CA SER A 19 -3.92 -4.97 1.37
C SER A 19 -2.82 -4.61 0.37
N ASN A 20 -1.91 -3.72 0.78
CA ASN A 20 -0.85 -3.23 -0.10
C ASN A 20 0.11 -4.33 -0.57
N VAL A 21 0.31 -5.38 0.23
CA VAL A 21 1.05 -6.57 -0.21
C VAL A 21 0.35 -7.22 -1.42
N PHE A 22 -0.96 -7.49 -1.33
CA PHE A 22 -1.73 -8.04 -2.46
C PHE A 22 -1.71 -7.10 -3.67
N MET A 23 -1.91 -5.80 -3.45
CA MET A 23 -1.82 -4.77 -4.49
C MET A 23 -0.49 -4.82 -5.25
N THR A 24 0.62 -4.88 -4.51
CA THR A 24 1.98 -4.92 -5.09
C THR A 24 2.18 -6.18 -5.94
N PHE A 25 1.70 -7.34 -5.49
CA PHE A 25 1.74 -8.57 -6.29
C PHE A 25 0.83 -8.50 -7.52
N ALA A 26 -0.38 -7.94 -7.38
CA ALA A 26 -1.31 -7.76 -8.50
C ALA A 26 -0.70 -6.87 -9.59
N TRP A 27 0.01 -5.81 -9.21
CA TRP A 27 0.58 -4.83 -10.14
C TRP A 27 1.91 -5.26 -10.75
N TYR A 28 2.79 -5.90 -9.96
CA TYR A 28 4.18 -6.14 -10.36
C TYR A 28 4.60 -7.62 -10.32
N GLY A 29 3.83 -8.49 -9.68
CA GLY A 29 4.15 -9.92 -9.53
C GLY A 29 4.38 -10.62 -10.86
N HIS A 30 3.56 -10.29 -11.86
CA HIS A 30 3.64 -10.84 -13.21
C HIS A 30 4.90 -10.41 -13.97
N LEU A 31 5.65 -9.39 -13.52
CA LEU A 31 6.90 -8.96 -14.16
C LEU A 31 8.01 -10.03 -14.08
N LYS A 32 7.87 -11.01 -13.18
CA LYS A 32 8.73 -12.20 -13.13
C LYS A 32 8.37 -13.25 -14.19
N TYR A 33 7.16 -13.17 -14.76
CA TYR A 33 6.58 -14.13 -15.70
C TYR A 33 6.23 -13.46 -17.05
N LYS A 34 7.21 -12.79 -17.66
CA LYS A 34 6.98 -11.98 -18.88
C LYS A 34 6.59 -12.79 -20.12
N SER A 35 6.82 -14.10 -20.12
CA SER A 35 6.40 -15.01 -21.21
C SER A 35 4.95 -15.48 -21.08
N THR A 36 4.28 -15.21 -19.96
CA THR A 36 2.86 -15.55 -19.77
C THR A 36 1.99 -14.70 -20.69
N PRO A 37 0.97 -15.28 -21.37
CA PRO A 37 0.00 -14.52 -22.16
C PRO A 37 -0.62 -13.37 -21.36
N LEU A 38 -0.69 -12.19 -21.96
CA LEU A 38 -1.18 -10.97 -21.30
C LEU A 38 -2.55 -11.16 -20.65
N MET A 39 -3.49 -11.83 -21.33
CA MET A 39 -4.82 -12.10 -20.78
C MET A 39 -4.78 -12.94 -19.49
N ILE A 40 -3.87 -13.90 -19.40
CA ILE A 40 -3.72 -14.72 -18.19
C ILE A 40 -3.14 -13.86 -17.06
N ALA A 41 -2.11 -13.04 -17.35
CA ALA A 41 -1.55 -12.11 -16.37
C ALA A 41 -2.62 -11.15 -15.81
N ILE A 42 -3.44 -10.56 -16.68
CA ILE A 42 -4.54 -9.66 -16.28
C ILE A 42 -5.54 -10.40 -15.38
N MET A 43 -5.99 -11.59 -15.77
CA MET A 43 -6.97 -12.38 -15.01
C MET A 43 -6.45 -12.76 -13.62
N VAL A 44 -5.18 -13.17 -13.53
CA VAL A 44 -4.53 -13.48 -12.24
C VAL A 44 -4.39 -12.22 -11.39
N SER A 45 -3.94 -11.10 -11.97
CA SER A 45 -3.85 -9.82 -11.26
C SER A 45 -5.19 -9.36 -10.70
N TRP A 46 -6.28 -9.54 -11.46
CA TRP A 46 -7.65 -9.27 -10.98
C TRP A 46 -8.05 -10.20 -9.83
N GLY A 47 -7.73 -11.49 -9.93
CA GLY A 47 -7.97 -12.45 -8.84
C GLY A 47 -7.25 -12.07 -7.54
N ILE A 48 -6.03 -11.54 -7.63
CA ILE A 48 -5.28 -11.04 -6.47
C ILE A 48 -5.91 -9.73 -5.94
N ALA A 49 -6.26 -8.81 -6.83
CA ALA A 49 -6.88 -7.52 -6.48
C ALA A 49 -8.22 -7.70 -5.74
N PHE A 50 -8.97 -8.76 -5.99
CA PHE A 50 -10.17 -9.06 -5.22
C PHE A 50 -9.89 -9.16 -3.71
N PHE A 51 -8.84 -9.88 -3.30
CA PHE A 51 -8.48 -10.02 -1.89
C PHE A 51 -7.90 -8.74 -1.29
N GLU A 52 -7.19 -7.94 -2.10
CA GLU A 52 -6.80 -6.57 -1.75
C GLU A 52 -8.02 -5.76 -1.33
N TYR A 53 -9.06 -5.70 -2.18
CA TYR A 53 -10.27 -4.93 -1.88
C TYR A 53 -11.01 -5.41 -0.63
N CYS A 54 -10.98 -6.72 -0.33
CA CYS A 54 -11.54 -7.27 0.91
C CYS A 54 -10.86 -6.73 2.19
N LEU A 55 -9.64 -6.19 2.10
CA LEU A 55 -8.90 -5.58 3.20
C LEU A 55 -8.91 -4.05 3.11
N GLN A 56 -8.72 -3.51 1.91
CA GLN A 56 -8.66 -2.08 1.64
C GLN A 56 -9.96 -1.36 2.00
N VAL A 57 -11.10 -1.94 1.62
CA VAL A 57 -12.41 -1.30 1.84
C VAL A 57 -12.73 -1.25 3.34
N PRO A 58 -12.66 -2.34 4.12
CA PRO A 58 -12.82 -2.26 5.57
C PRO A 58 -11.79 -1.36 6.25
N GLY A 59 -10.52 -1.42 5.83
CA GLY A 59 -9.45 -0.59 6.37
C GLY A 59 -9.77 0.90 6.27
N ASN A 60 -10.17 1.38 5.09
CA ASN A 60 -10.53 2.78 4.90
C ASN A 60 -11.83 3.16 5.61
N ARG A 61 -12.86 2.29 5.61
CA ARG A 61 -14.13 2.59 6.31
C ARG A 61 -13.93 2.70 7.82
N LEU A 62 -13.16 1.80 8.42
CA LEU A 62 -12.82 1.87 9.85
C LEU A 62 -11.90 3.06 10.13
N GLY A 63 -10.92 3.30 9.28
CA GLY A 63 -9.99 4.43 9.40
C GLY A 63 -10.67 5.79 9.33
N SER A 64 -11.71 5.93 8.49
CA SER A 64 -12.44 7.20 8.35
C SER A 64 -13.19 7.66 9.61
N ALA A 65 -13.31 6.80 10.63
CA ALA A 65 -13.86 7.19 11.92
C ALA A 65 -12.87 8.01 12.76
N VAL A 66 -11.56 7.89 12.51
CA VAL A 66 -10.49 8.51 13.33
C VAL A 66 -9.46 9.30 12.52
N TYR A 67 -9.40 9.10 11.20
CA TYR A 67 -8.50 9.79 10.27
C TYR A 67 -9.30 10.52 9.18
N SER A 68 -8.77 11.64 8.70
CA SER A 68 -9.30 12.31 7.50
C SER A 68 -8.97 11.50 6.23
N ALA A 69 -9.72 11.71 5.15
CA ALA A 69 -9.43 11.04 3.87
C ALA A 69 -8.02 11.37 3.34
N PRO A 70 -7.52 12.62 3.43
CA PRO A 70 -6.12 12.94 3.15
C PRO A 70 -5.13 12.14 4.01
N GLN A 71 -5.36 12.01 5.31
CA GLN A 71 -4.50 11.23 6.21
C GLN A 71 -4.45 9.75 5.82
N LEU A 72 -5.60 9.14 5.50
CA LEU A 72 -5.66 7.75 5.01
C LEU A 72 -4.87 7.55 3.72
N LYS A 73 -5.00 8.50 2.78
CA LYS A 73 -4.23 8.47 1.53
C LYS A 73 -2.74 8.65 1.78
N GLY A 74 -2.36 9.60 2.63
CA GLY A 74 -0.96 9.81 3.03
C GLY A 74 -0.34 8.55 3.62
N MET A 75 -1.01 7.89 4.57
CA MET A 75 -0.59 6.59 5.12
C MET A 75 -0.42 5.53 4.02
N GLN A 76 -1.37 5.45 3.08
CA GLN A 76 -1.26 4.50 1.98
C GLN A 76 -0.05 4.75 1.07
N GLU A 77 0.31 6.01 0.78
CA GLU A 77 1.53 6.30 0.03
C GLU A 77 2.78 5.82 0.78
N VAL A 78 2.88 6.09 2.08
CA VAL A 78 3.98 5.61 2.93
C VAL A 78 4.07 4.08 2.90
N ILE A 79 2.95 3.40 3.13
CA ILE A 79 2.85 1.94 3.11
C ILE A 79 3.27 1.39 1.75
N THR A 80 2.75 1.97 0.66
CA THR A 80 3.04 1.54 -0.72
C THR A 80 4.52 1.58 -1.01
N LEU A 81 5.21 2.67 -0.64
CA LEU A 81 6.64 2.80 -0.88
C LEU A 81 7.47 1.78 -0.10
N LEU A 82 7.11 1.54 1.17
CA LEU A 82 7.82 0.56 2.01
C LEU A 82 7.61 -0.87 1.52
N VAL A 83 6.38 -1.24 1.19
CA VAL A 83 6.05 -2.57 0.64
C VAL A 83 6.73 -2.75 -0.72
N PHE A 84 6.67 -1.75 -1.60
CA PHE A 84 7.33 -1.80 -2.90
C PHE A 84 8.85 -1.90 -2.79
N ALA A 85 9.48 -1.20 -1.83
CA ALA A 85 10.92 -1.32 -1.61
C ALA A 85 11.35 -2.75 -1.25
N GLY A 86 10.60 -3.39 -0.35
CA GLY A 86 10.80 -4.79 0.01
C GLY A 86 10.55 -5.72 -1.18
N PHE A 87 9.44 -5.53 -1.88
CA PHE A 87 9.08 -6.32 -3.06
C PHE A 87 10.14 -6.21 -4.18
N SER A 88 10.58 -5.00 -4.51
CA SER A 88 11.61 -4.77 -5.53
C SER A 88 12.90 -5.50 -5.18
N THR A 89 13.35 -5.38 -3.93
CA THR A 89 14.61 -5.98 -3.48
C THR A 89 14.53 -7.50 -3.40
N PHE A 90 13.49 -8.05 -2.75
CA PHE A 90 13.41 -9.48 -2.45
C PHE A 90 12.73 -10.32 -3.54
N TYR A 91 11.72 -9.78 -4.23
CA TYR A 91 10.97 -10.53 -5.25
C TYR A 91 11.52 -10.33 -6.67
N LEU A 92 11.82 -9.07 -7.04
CA LEU A 92 12.37 -8.73 -8.37
C LEU A 92 13.91 -8.77 -8.42
N GLY A 93 14.60 -8.80 -7.27
CA GLY A 93 16.06 -8.74 -7.21
C GLY A 93 16.64 -7.38 -7.63
N GLN A 94 15.82 -6.33 -7.57
CA GLN A 94 16.17 -4.97 -7.98
C GLN A 94 16.29 -4.09 -6.74
N SER A 95 17.50 -3.99 -6.20
CA SER A 95 17.78 -3.12 -5.06
C SER A 95 17.56 -1.65 -5.40
N LEU A 96 16.93 -0.91 -4.50
CA LEU A 96 16.72 0.53 -4.66
C LEU A 96 18.04 1.30 -4.46
N LYS A 97 18.28 2.26 -5.35
CA LYS A 97 19.43 3.17 -5.30
C LYS A 97 19.15 4.34 -4.36
N TRP A 98 20.20 5.05 -3.96
CA TRP A 98 20.12 6.23 -3.10
C TRP A 98 19.09 7.27 -3.57
N ASN A 99 19.08 7.58 -4.87
CA ASN A 99 18.13 8.54 -5.44
C ASN A 99 16.67 8.08 -5.35
N HIS A 100 16.40 6.77 -5.39
CA HIS A 100 15.04 6.24 -5.17
C HIS A 100 14.62 6.44 -3.71
N TRP A 101 15.51 6.19 -2.75
CA TRP A 101 15.25 6.45 -1.34
C TRP A 101 15.06 7.94 -1.05
N ALA A 102 15.85 8.82 -1.68
CA ALA A 102 15.66 10.27 -1.58
C ALA A 102 14.29 10.70 -2.13
N ALA A 103 13.87 10.16 -3.28
CA ALA A 103 12.55 10.41 -3.85
C ALA A 103 11.42 9.93 -2.91
N PHE A 104 11.59 8.74 -2.30
CA PHE A 104 10.63 8.22 -1.33
C PHE A 104 10.53 9.15 -0.11
N GLY A 105 11.66 9.65 0.38
CA GLY A 105 11.70 10.64 1.46
C GLY A 105 10.87 11.90 1.17
N LEU A 106 10.90 12.42 -0.06
CA LEU A 106 10.08 13.58 -0.45
C LEU A 106 8.58 13.26 -0.42
N ILE A 107 8.18 12.05 -0.81
CA ILE A 107 6.78 11.61 -0.72
C ILE A 107 6.36 11.43 0.75
N LEU A 108 7.25 10.93 1.61
CA LEU A 108 6.98 10.85 3.05
C LEU A 108 6.75 12.23 3.67
N VAL A 109 7.53 13.24 3.26
CA VAL A 109 7.31 14.63 3.69
C VAL A 109 5.94 15.12 3.24
N ALA A 110 5.57 14.89 1.98
CA ALA A 110 4.24 15.26 1.47
C ALA A 110 3.11 14.56 2.25
N ALA A 111 3.25 13.26 2.54
CA ALA A 111 2.29 12.51 3.35
C ALA A 111 2.21 13.04 4.78
N PHE A 112 3.33 13.38 5.41
CA PHE A 112 3.38 13.95 6.76
C PHE A 112 2.64 15.30 6.83
N LEU A 113 2.73 16.14 5.79
CA LEU A 113 2.00 17.40 5.76
C LEU A 113 0.48 17.22 5.76
N MET A 114 -0.04 16.07 5.28
CA MET A 114 -1.48 15.76 5.36
C MET A 114 -1.96 15.49 6.80
N PHE A 115 -1.05 15.25 7.74
CA PHE A 115 -1.36 15.10 9.17
C PHE A 115 -1.28 16.42 9.94
N LYS A 116 -0.81 17.50 9.30
CA LYS A 116 -0.82 18.85 9.85
C LYS A 116 -2.12 19.55 9.45
N GLU A 117 -3.21 19.10 10.06
CA GLU A 117 -4.49 19.81 10.12
C GLU A 117 -4.63 20.48 11.49
#